data_AF-A0A4U9XLJ5-F1
#
_entry.id   AF-A0A4U9XLJ5-F1
#
_cell.length_a   1.000
_cell.length_b   1.000
_cell.length_c   1.000
_cell.angle_alpha   90.00
_cell.angle_beta   90.00
_cell.angle_gamma   90.00
#
_symmetry.space_group_name_H-M   'P 1'
#
loop_
_entity.id
_entity.type
_entity.pdbx_description
1 polymer ?
#
loop_
_entity_poly.entity_id
_entity_poly.type
_entity_poly.pdbx_seq_one_letter_code
_entity_poly.pdbx_strand_id
1 'polypeptide(L)' 'MLMKTISEIYENHPEKPYINLKYELDLIQKPIPKRNMIRTEEGLLPGHIVMLWRISFGTYTTESPHHKYFYTTYGIDADK' A
#
# COMPACT_ATOMS: atom_id res chain seq x y z
N MET A 1 21.50 15.79 -5.62
CA MET A 1 20.49 14.91 -6.27
C MET A 1 19.13 15.44 -5.80
N LEU A 2 18.28 15.91 -6.71
CA LEU A 2 16.95 16.43 -6.34
C LEU A 2 16.13 15.25 -5.80
N MET A 3 15.76 15.29 -4.52
CA MET A 3 14.80 14.34 -3.96
C MET A 3 13.44 14.62 -4.58
N LYS A 4 12.90 13.66 -5.32
CA LYS A 4 11.53 13.74 -5.84
C LYS A 4 10.55 13.71 -4.67
N THR A 5 9.53 14.54 -4.74
CA THR A 5 8.43 14.54 -3.78
C THR A 5 7.58 13.27 -3.96
N ILE A 6 6.88 12.83 -2.91
CA ILE A 6 5.92 11.72 -2.97
C ILE A 6 4.91 11.94 -4.11
N SER A 7 4.44 13.17 -4.30
CA SER A 7 3.46 13.47 -5.34
C SER A 7 4.00 13.25 -6.76
N GLU A 8 5.27 13.59 -7.01
CA GLU A 8 5.92 13.36 -8.32
C GLU A 8 6.19 11.87 -8.56
N ILE A 9 6.55 11.12 -7.50
CA ILE A 9 6.82 9.69 -7.59
C ILE A 9 5.57 8.91 -8.04
N TYR A 10 4.41 9.30 -7.51
CA TYR A 10 3.13 8.61 -7.74
C TYR A 10 2.23 9.30 -8.77
N GLU A 11 2.72 10.32 -9.47
CA GLU A 11 1.94 11.08 -10.47
C GLU A 11 1.34 10.18 -11.56
N ASN A 12 2.09 9.17 -11.98
CA ASN A 12 1.71 8.28 -13.07
C ASN A 12 1.12 6.96 -12.57
N HIS A 13 0.68 6.91 -11.32
CA HIS A 13 -0.08 5.77 -10.78
C HIS A 13 -1.56 5.98 -11.06
N PRO A 14 -2.32 4.90 -11.31
CA PRO A 14 -3.77 5.00 -11.51
C PRO A 14 -4.48 5.57 -10.27
N GLU A 15 -3.94 5.26 -9.10
CA GLU A 15 -4.39 5.73 -7.81
C GLU A 15 -3.19 6.07 -6.93
N LYS A 16 -3.30 7.12 -6.12
CA LYS A 16 -2.26 7.46 -5.15
C LYS A 16 -2.32 6.49 -3.96
N PRO A 17 -1.19 5.92 -3.52
CA PRO A 17 -1.18 5.09 -2.34
C PRO A 17 -1.55 5.89 -1.09
N TYR A 18 -2.10 5.22 -0.10
CA TYR A 18 -2.21 5.75 1.24
C TYR A 18 -0.82 5.93 1.84
N ILE A 19 -0.52 7.16 2.24
CA ILE A 19 0.79 7.54 2.79
C ILE A 19 0.67 7.63 4.31
N ASN A 20 1.22 6.65 5.00
CA ASN A 20 1.45 6.76 6.43
C ASN A 20 2.76 7.53 6.67
N LEU A 21 2.70 8.66 7.39
CA LEU A 21 3.84 9.55 7.66
C LEU A 21 5.06 8.82 8.22
N LYS A 22 4.84 7.74 8.99
CA LYS A 22 5.91 6.91 9.55
C LYS A 22 6.82 6.29 8.48
N TYR A 23 6.30 6.06 7.26
CA TYR A 23 6.99 5.36 6.19
C TYR A 23 7.26 6.24 4.96
N GLU A 24 7.05 7.56 5.04
CA GLU A 24 7.22 8.45 3.90
C GLU A 24 8.65 8.38 3.30
N LEU A 25 9.68 8.38 4.15
CA LEU A 25 11.07 8.25 3.71
C LEU A 25 11.35 6.89 3.04
N ASP A 26 10.68 5.82 3.48
CA ASP A 26 10.80 4.50 2.86
C ASP A 26 10.20 4.52 1.46
N LEU A 27 9.07 5.21 1.27
CA LEU A 27 8.38 5.34 -0.01
C LEU A 27 9.13 6.21 -1.02
N ILE A 28 9.88 7.21 -0.55
CA ILE A 28 10.77 8.01 -1.41
C ILE A 28 11.95 7.16 -1.92
N GLN A 29 12.54 6.34 -1.05
CA GLN A 29 13.65 5.46 -1.41
C GLN A 29 13.21 4.27 -2.26
N LYS A 30 12.05 3.68 -1.92
CA LYS A 30 11.49 2.52 -2.60
C LYS A 30 10.00 2.74 -2.87
N PRO A 31 9.67 3.35 -4.02
CA PRO A 31 8.29 3.58 -4.41
C PRO A 31 7.47 2.28 -4.55
N ILE A 32 6.19 2.37 -4.22
CA ILE A 32 5.22 1.30 -4.45
C ILE A 32 5.07 1.07 -5.96
N PRO A 33 5.16 -0.17 -6.45
CA PRO A 33 4.96 -0.47 -7.87
C PRO A 33 3.57 -0.05 -8.36
N LYS A 34 3.49 0.52 -9.58
CA LYS A 34 2.21 0.95 -10.20
C LYS A 34 1.12 -0.12 -10.18
N ARG A 35 1.50 -1.37 -10.45
CA ARG A 35 0.58 -2.52 -10.47
C ARG A 35 -0.16 -2.74 -9.14
N ASN A 36 0.43 -2.32 -8.02
CA ASN A 36 -0.19 -2.45 -6.71
C ASN A 36 -1.25 -1.36 -6.45
N MET A 37 -1.29 -0.33 -7.30
CA MET A 37 -2.27 0.75 -7.28
C MET A 37 -3.28 0.65 -8.43
N ILE A 38 -3.43 -0.53 -9.03
CA ILE A 38 -4.47 -0.84 -10.02
C ILE A 38 -5.56 -1.62 -9.31
N ARG A 39 -6.80 -1.13 -9.34
CA ARG A 39 -7.95 -1.86 -8.81
C ARG A 39 -8.38 -2.97 -9.76
N THR A 40 -8.91 -4.05 -9.20
CA THR A 40 -9.66 -5.06 -9.96
C THR A 40 -11.02 -4.50 -10.40
N GLU A 41 -11.75 -5.27 -11.21
CA GLU A 41 -13.10 -4.91 -11.66
C GLU A 41 -14.07 -4.78 -10.48
N GLU A 42 -13.84 -5.52 -9.40
CA GLU A 42 -14.59 -5.45 -8.14
C GLU A 42 -14.14 -4.28 -7.23
N GLY A 43 -13.20 -3.46 -7.69
CA GLY A 43 -12.71 -2.29 -6.97
C GLY A 43 -11.68 -2.61 -5.89
N LEU A 44 -11.05 -3.78 -5.87
CA LEU A 44 -10.05 -4.15 -4.87
C LEU A 44 -8.63 -3.83 -5.33
N LEU A 45 -7.81 -3.25 -4.46
CA LEU A 45 -6.37 -3.17 -4.68
C LEU A 45 -5.72 -4.51 -4.31
N PRO A 46 -4.56 -4.88 -4.91
CA PRO A 46 -3.80 -6.06 -4.53
C PRO A 46 -3.53 -6.16 -3.02
N GLY A 47 -3.36 -5.03 -2.32
CA GLY A 47 -3.24 -5.01 -0.87
C GLY A 47 -4.46 -5.57 -0.14
N HIS A 48 -5.68 -5.22 -0.59
CA HIS A 48 -6.93 -5.73 -0.02
C HIS A 48 -7.02 -7.25 -0.21
N ILE A 49 -6.67 -7.74 -1.40
CA ILE A 49 -6.69 -9.18 -1.71
C ILE A 49 -5.72 -9.94 -0.79
N VAL A 50 -4.50 -9.42 -0.59
CA VAL A 50 -3.54 -10.03 0.33
C VAL A 50 -4.05 -10.03 1.76
N MET A 51 -4.71 -8.96 2.21
CA MET A 51 -5.33 -8.92 3.53
C MET A 51 -6.45 -9.96 3.66
N LEU A 52 -7.34 -10.08 2.67
CA LEU A 52 -8.41 -11.07 2.65
C LEU A 52 -7.87 -12.50 2.67
N TRP A 53 -6.82 -12.81 1.92
CA TRP A 53 -6.16 -14.12 1.97
C TRP A 53 -5.59 -14.41 3.36
N ARG A 54 -4.91 -13.44 3.98
CA ARG A 54 -4.35 -13.58 5.32
C ARG A 54 -5.43 -13.90 6.36
N ILE A 55 -6.58 -13.22 6.28
CA ILE A 55 -7.76 -13.46 7.11
C ILE A 55 -8.31 -14.86 6.84
N SER A 56 -8.51 -15.24 5.57
CA SER A 56 -9.03 -16.55 5.20
C SER A 56 -8.13 -17.71 5.65
N PHE A 57 -6.81 -17.50 5.72
CA PHE A 57 -5.86 -18.47 6.24
C PHE A 57 -5.74 -18.46 7.77
N GLY A 58 -6.45 -17.57 8.48
CA GLY A 58 -6.37 -17.44 9.94
C GLY A 58 -5.05 -16.86 10.44
N THR A 59 -4.25 -16.23 9.57
CA THR A 59 -2.94 -15.64 9.91
C THR A 59 -3.01 -14.14 10.20
N TYR A 60 -4.20 -13.57 10.13
CA TYR A 60 -4.46 -12.16 10.39
C TYR A 60 -5.84 -12.00 11.01
N THR A 61 -5.87 -11.49 12.23
CA THR A 61 -7.06 -11.35 13.07
C THR A 61 -7.20 -9.91 13.56
N THR A 62 -8.28 -9.59 14.25
CA THR A 62 -8.50 -8.28 14.89
C THR A 62 -7.47 -7.95 15.96
N GLU A 63 -6.75 -8.94 16.49
CA GLU A 63 -5.68 -8.77 17.47
C GLU A 63 -4.30 -8.60 16.80
N SER A 64 -4.21 -8.87 15.50
CA SER A 64 -2.95 -8.79 14.76
C SER A 64 -2.62 -7.32 14.43
N PRO A 65 -1.42 -6.83 14.75
CA PRO A 65 -1.02 -5.49 14.34
C PRO A 65 -0.89 -5.40 12.81
N HIS A 66 -1.26 -4.26 12.24
CA HIS A 66 -1.08 -4.01 10.81
C HIS A 66 0.41 -4.08 10.41
N HIS A 67 0.73 -5.00 9.51
CA HIS A 67 2.09 -5.14 9.04
C HIS A 67 2.49 -3.96 8.13
N LYS A 68 3.74 -3.49 8.27
CA LYS A 68 4.26 -2.34 7.50
C LYS A 68 4.13 -2.49 5.97
N TYR A 69 4.08 -3.71 5.44
CA TYR A 69 4.02 -3.96 4.00
C TYR A 69 2.68 -3.53 3.38
N PHE A 70 1.60 -3.43 4.17
CA PHE A 70 0.34 -2.87 3.67
C PHE A 70 0.51 -1.41 3.26
N TYR A 71 1.28 -0.63 4.04
CA TYR A 71 1.60 0.76 3.72
C TYR A 71 2.76 0.89 2.71
N THR A 72 3.81 0.08 2.83
CA THR A 72 5.08 0.26 2.07
C THR A 72 5.17 -0.54 0.77
N THR A 73 4.40 -1.62 0.64
CA THR A 73 4.39 -2.47 -0.55
C THR A 73 3.08 -2.35 -1.31
N TYR A 74 1.94 -2.30 -0.62
CA TYR A 74 0.63 -2.26 -1.26
C TYR A 74 -0.06 -0.90 -1.25
N GLY A 75 0.40 0.05 -0.43
CA GLY A 75 -0.14 1.40 -0.41
C GLY A 75 -1.60 1.50 0.02
N ILE A 76 -2.09 0.56 0.83
CA ILE A 76 -3.47 0.58 1.34
C ILE A 76 -3.51 1.17 2.75
N ASP A 77 -4.65 1.80 3.07
CA ASP A 77 -4.99 2.16 4.44
C ASP A 77 -5.43 0.87 5.16
N ALA A 78 -4.55 0.31 5.98
CA ALA A 78 -4.86 -0.96 6.62
C ALA A 78 -5.92 -0.84 7.73
N ASP A 79 -6.22 0.39 8.16
CA ASP A 79 -7.17 0.71 9.22
C ASP A 79 -8.61 0.97 8.68
N LYS A 80 -8.81 0.99 7.35
CA LYS A 80 -10.10 1.22 6.67
C LYS A 80 -10.45 0.10 5.71
#